data_AF-A0A967GL89-F1
#
_entry.id   AF-A0A967GL89-F1
#
_cell.length_a   1.000
_cell.length_b   1.000
_cell.length_c   1.000
_cell.angle_alpha   90.00
_cell.angle_beta   90.00
_cell.angle_gamma   90.00
#
_symmetry.space_group_name_H-M   'P 1'
#
loop_
_entity.id
_entity.type
_entity.pdbx_description
1 polymer ?
#
loop_
_entity_poly.entity_id
_entity_poly.type
_entity_poly.pdbx_seq_one_letter_code
_entity_poly.pdbx_strand_id
1 'polypeptide(L)'
;RWLRLAYDCPGGTILRHIIKRPFFSRWYGRRMARPSSRKLIAPFIADYGLDPAEFADSPDAFSSFNDFFTRRLRPEARPLDPSPDHVVFPCDGRHLGFPNLSEIDAVFVKGQHFDLPALLGSTELA
;
A
#
# COMPACT_ATOMS: atom_id res chain seq x y z
N ARG A 1 -12.32 -9.84 -0.25
CA ARG A 1 -13.79 -9.96 -0.13
C ARG A 1 -14.48 -8.59 -0.16
N TRP A 2 -14.14 -7.65 0.74
CA TRP A 2 -14.73 -6.31 0.79
C TRP A 2 -14.40 -5.40 -0.39
N LEU A 3 -13.19 -5.49 -0.95
CA LEU A 3 -12.82 -4.74 -2.16
C LEU A 3 -13.67 -5.15 -3.37
N ARG A 4 -13.95 -6.45 -3.56
CA ARG A 4 -14.87 -6.90 -4.62
C ARG A 4 -16.29 -6.36 -4.41
N LEU A 5 -16.78 -6.35 -3.17
CA LEU A 5 -18.09 -5.73 -2.87
C LEU A 5 -18.13 -4.22 -3.15
N ALA A 6 -17.04 -3.49 -2.89
CA ALA A 6 -16.97 -2.05 -3.10
C ALA A 6 -16.78 -1.65 -4.59
N TYR A 7 -16.15 -2.50 -5.39
CA TYR A 7 -15.84 -2.21 -6.80
C TYR A 7 -16.75 -2.94 -7.78
N ASP A 8 -17.25 -4.15 -7.47
CA ASP A 8 -17.92 -5.05 -8.42
C ASP A 8 -19.44 -5.19 -8.19
N CYS A 9 -20.02 -4.56 -7.15
CA CYS A 9 -21.46 -4.62 -6.87
C CYS A 9 -22.14 -3.23 -6.99
N PRO A 10 -23.39 -3.14 -7.51
CA PRO A 10 -24.11 -1.87 -7.66
C PRO A 10 -24.24 -1.06 -6.35
N GLY A 11 -24.50 -1.73 -5.21
CA GLY A 11 -24.55 -1.10 -3.88
C GLY A 11 -23.20 -0.67 -3.30
N GLY A 12 -22.09 -1.19 -3.85
CA GLY A 12 -20.72 -0.78 -3.50
C GLY A 12 -20.39 0.67 -3.90
N THR A 13 -21.17 1.23 -4.82
CA THR A 13 -21.03 2.61 -5.31
C THR A 13 -21.18 3.65 -4.20
N ILE A 14 -22.18 3.53 -3.33
CA ILE A 14 -22.40 4.47 -2.22
C ILE A 14 -21.24 4.39 -1.22
N LEU A 15 -20.85 3.16 -0.85
CA LEU A 15 -19.73 2.92 0.06
C LEU A 15 -18.42 3.52 -0.49
N ARG A 16 -18.16 3.34 -1.79
CA ARG A 16 -17.02 3.92 -2.50
C ARG A 16 -17.03 5.45 -2.43
N HIS A 17 -18.18 6.08 -2.58
CA HIS A 17 -18.29 7.55 -2.52
C HIS A 17 -18.00 8.11 -1.13
N ILE A 18 -18.25 7.35 -0.06
CA ILE A 18 -17.94 7.76 1.32
C ILE A 18 -16.45 7.55 1.61
N ILE A 19 -15.91 6.37 1.31
CA ILE A 19 -14.52 6.01 1.66
C ILE A 19 -13.50 6.89 0.93
N LYS A 20 -13.83 7.37 -0.29
CA LYS A 20 -12.95 8.25 -1.07
C LYS A 20 -12.87 9.69 -0.53
N ARG A 21 -13.68 10.07 0.46
CA ARG A 21 -13.67 11.46 0.97
C ARG A 21 -12.49 11.70 1.92
N PRO A 22 -11.80 12.86 1.82
CA PRO A 22 -10.71 13.22 2.73
C PRO A 22 -11.12 13.19 4.21
N PHE A 23 -12.35 13.58 4.51
CA PHE A 23 -12.90 13.52 5.87
C PHE A 23 -12.88 12.09 6.44
N PHE A 24 -13.36 11.11 5.67
CA PHE A 24 -13.39 9.71 6.10
C PHE A 24 -11.97 9.18 6.35
N SER A 25 -11.04 9.46 5.43
CA SER A 25 -9.62 9.08 5.57
C SER A 25 -9.01 9.67 6.85
N ARG A 26 -9.22 10.96 7.12
CA ARG A 26 -8.72 11.62 8.34
C ARG A 26 -9.35 11.05 9.61
N TRP A 27 -10.67 10.80 9.60
CA TRP A 27 -11.36 10.17 10.73
C TRP A 27 -10.82 8.77 11.01
N TYR A 28 -10.68 7.93 9.98
CA TYR A 28 -10.18 6.57 10.09
C TYR A 28 -8.73 6.54 10.56
N GLY A 29 -7.88 7.41 10.01
CA GLY A 29 -6.49 7.58 10.44
C GLY A 29 -6.38 7.95 11.92
N ARG A 30 -7.18 8.92 12.40
CA ARG A 30 -7.24 9.24 13.84
C ARG A 30 -7.70 8.06 14.69
N ARG A 31 -8.63 7.25 14.20
CA ARG A 31 -9.10 6.04 14.89
C ARG A 31 -7.99 4.99 15.01
N MET A 32 -7.17 4.81 13.97
CA MET A 32 -6.03 3.88 13.94
C MET A 32 -4.80 4.36 14.69
N ALA A 33 -4.72 5.66 15.00
CA ALA A 33 -3.70 6.22 15.89
C ALA A 33 -4.04 6.08 17.39
N ARG A 34 -5.26 5.65 17.75
CA ARG A 34 -5.65 5.50 19.17
C ARG A 34 -5.12 4.20 19.76
N PRO A 35 -4.80 4.14 21.07
CA PRO A 35 -4.32 2.90 21.70
C PRO A 35 -5.28 1.71 21.59
N SER A 36 -6.58 1.97 21.60
CA SER A 36 -7.60 0.92 21.44
C SER A 36 -7.58 0.20 20.09
N SER A 37 -6.85 0.72 19.10
CA SER A 37 -6.66 0.08 17.80
C SER A 37 -5.62 -1.04 17.82
N ARG A 38 -4.77 -1.12 18.87
CA ARG A 38 -3.76 -2.18 19.04
C ARG A 38 -4.35 -3.59 18.94
N LYS A 39 -5.59 -3.77 19.38
CA LYS A 39 -6.33 -5.05 19.28
C LYS A 39 -6.49 -5.57 17.84
N LEU A 40 -6.26 -4.73 16.84
CA LEU A 40 -6.32 -5.10 15.42
C LEU A 40 -5.02 -5.72 14.91
N ILE A 41 -3.89 -5.59 15.64
CA ILE A 41 -2.57 -6.02 15.18
C ILE A 41 -2.51 -7.55 15.03
N ALA A 42 -2.84 -8.31 16.08
CA ALA A 42 -2.74 -9.76 16.03
C ALA A 42 -3.65 -10.40 14.95
N PRO A 43 -4.94 -10.00 14.81
CA PRO A 43 -5.76 -10.44 13.68
C PRO A 43 -5.14 -10.08 12.32
N PHE A 44 -4.57 -8.88 12.18
CA PHE A 44 -3.97 -8.44 10.93
C PHE A 44 -2.73 -9.27 10.54
N ILE A 45 -1.87 -9.60 11.50
CA ILE A 45 -0.71 -10.49 11.25
C ILE A 45 -1.21 -11.84 10.74
N ALA A 46 -2.23 -12.43 11.38
CA ALA A 46 -2.79 -13.72 10.98
C ALA A 46 -3.47 -13.67 9.60
N ASP A 47 -4.34 -12.68 9.37
CA ASP A 47 -5.13 -12.54 8.15
C ASP A 47 -4.25 -12.31 6.90
N TYR A 48 -3.12 -11.61 7.06
CA TYR A 48 -2.20 -11.29 5.98
C TYR A 48 -0.93 -12.14 5.97
N GLY A 49 -0.81 -13.12 6.89
CA GLY A 49 0.33 -14.03 6.95
C GLY A 49 1.68 -13.33 7.13
N LEU A 50 1.72 -12.26 7.93
CA LEU A 50 2.97 -11.55 8.20
C LEU A 50 3.84 -12.35 9.15
N ASP A 51 5.15 -12.39 8.91
CA ASP A 51 6.11 -13.05 9.80
C ASP A 51 6.61 -12.08 10.89
N PRO A 52 6.26 -12.29 12.18
CA PRO A 52 6.73 -11.44 13.27
C PRO A 52 8.24 -11.48 13.48
N ALA A 53 8.94 -12.53 13.01
CA ALA A 53 10.39 -12.63 13.16
C ALA A 53 11.17 -11.59 12.33
N GLU A 54 10.54 -11.03 11.29
CA GLU A 54 11.11 -9.94 10.49
C GLU A 54 11.01 -8.57 11.17
N PHE A 55 10.18 -8.41 12.19
CA PHE A 55 9.90 -7.10 12.79
C PHE A 55 11.02 -6.71 13.75
N ALA A 56 11.37 -5.42 13.77
CA ALA A 56 12.38 -4.91 14.70
C ALA A 56 11.90 -4.95 16.16
N ASP A 57 10.59 -4.76 16.36
CA ASP A 57 9.93 -4.75 17.67
C ASP A 57 8.85 -5.84 17.72
N SER A 58 8.60 -6.37 18.91
CA SER A 58 7.54 -7.37 19.09
C SER A 58 6.15 -6.78 18.81
N PRO A 59 5.16 -7.57 18.33
CA PRO A 59 3.81 -7.06 18.06
C PRO A 59 3.11 -6.41 19.27
N ASP A 60 3.52 -6.76 20.49
CA ASP A 60 3.05 -6.22 21.75
C ASP A 60 3.84 -4.97 22.22
N ALA A 61 4.84 -4.50 21.49
CA ALA A 61 5.49 -3.23 21.77
C ALA A 61 4.68 -2.02 21.23
N PHE A 62 3.89 -2.22 20.17
CA PHE A 62 3.23 -1.12 19.47
C PHE A 62 2.09 -0.49 20.27
N SER A 63 2.05 0.84 20.27
CA SER A 63 1.07 1.64 21.00
C SER A 63 -0.30 1.71 20.29
N SER A 64 -0.32 1.57 18.97
CA SER A 64 -1.53 1.65 18.14
C SER A 64 -1.37 0.84 16.84
N PHE A 65 -2.45 0.69 16.07
CA PHE A 65 -2.38 0.02 14.78
C PHE A 65 -1.55 0.80 13.76
N ASN A 66 -1.62 2.14 13.74
CA ASN A 66 -0.81 2.95 12.83
C ASN A 66 0.68 2.81 13.12
N ASP A 67 1.05 2.77 14.40
CA ASP A 67 2.42 2.54 14.86
C ASP A 67 2.96 1.20 14.32
N PHE A 68 2.18 0.14 14.46
CA PHE A 68 2.46 -1.16 13.83
C PHE A 68 2.45 -1.14 12.28
N PHE A 69 1.56 -0.35 11.66
CA PHE A 69 1.45 -0.29 10.20
C PHE A 69 2.73 0.27 9.55
N THR A 70 3.41 1.17 10.25
CA THR A 70 4.73 1.71 9.86
C THR A 70 5.88 1.05 10.61
N ARG A 71 5.69 -0.18 11.13
CA ARG A 71 6.74 -0.91 11.87
C ARG A 71 8.03 -1.01 11.07
N ARG A 72 9.15 -0.97 11.79
CA ARG A 72 10.45 -1.22 11.20
C ARG A 72 10.67 -2.72 11.04
N LEU A 73 11.33 -3.09 9.96
CA LEU A 73 11.85 -4.44 9.78
C LEU A 73 13.29 -4.49 10.29
N ARG A 74 13.73 -5.70 10.61
CA ARG A 74 15.14 -5.97 10.91
C ARG A 74 15.99 -5.73 9.66
N PRO A 75 17.22 -5.20 9.78
CA PRO A 75 18.09 -4.96 8.63
C PRO A 75 18.35 -6.22 7.80
N GLU A 76 18.38 -7.38 8.46
CA GLU A 76 18.65 -8.67 7.83
C GLU A 76 17.46 -9.21 7.01
N ALA A 77 16.25 -8.66 7.20
CA ALA A 77 15.05 -9.15 6.52
C ALA A 77 15.03 -8.81 5.02
N ARG A 78 15.71 -7.71 4.61
CA ARG A 78 15.75 -7.22 3.23
C ARG A 78 17.18 -6.81 2.86
N PRO A 79 18.08 -7.78 2.64
CA PRO A 79 19.44 -7.48 2.21
C PRO A 79 19.42 -6.73 0.87
N LEU A 80 20.13 -5.61 0.79
CA LEU A 80 20.26 -4.83 -0.43
C LEU A 80 21.47 -5.32 -1.24
N ASP A 81 21.32 -5.33 -2.56
CA ASP A 81 22.42 -5.58 -3.47
C ASP A 81 23.40 -4.39 -3.45
N PRO A 82 24.70 -4.61 -3.15
CA PRO A 82 25.69 -3.53 -3.09
C PRO A 82 26.18 -3.07 -4.48
N SER A 83 25.83 -3.77 -5.56
CA SER A 83 26.28 -3.45 -6.91
C SER A 83 25.73 -2.09 -7.38
N PRO A 84 26.58 -1.15 -7.80
CA PRO A 84 26.12 0.14 -8.31
C PRO A 84 25.42 0.04 -9.68
N ASP A 85 25.61 -1.07 -10.40
CA ASP A 85 25.03 -1.31 -11.72
C ASP A 85 23.65 -1.98 -11.64
N HIS A 86 23.19 -2.32 -10.43
CA HIS A 86 21.92 -3.01 -10.22
C HIS A 86 20.85 -2.07 -9.68
N VAL A 87 19.60 -2.31 -10.10
CA VAL A 87 18.43 -1.62 -9.57
C VAL A 87 17.67 -2.59 -8.66
N VAL A 88 17.42 -2.18 -7.42
CA VAL A 88 16.63 -2.94 -6.45
C VAL A 88 15.18 -2.47 -6.45
N PHE A 89 14.25 -3.34 -6.06
CA PHE A 89 12.86 -2.94 -5.88
C PHE A 89 12.72 -1.95 -4.71
N PRO A 90 11.90 -0.90 -4.86
CA PRO A 90 11.79 0.15 -3.84
C PRO A 90 10.92 -0.25 -2.64
N CYS A 91 10.10 -1.30 -2.78
CA CYS A 91 9.17 -1.74 -1.74
C CYS A 91 8.79 -3.21 -1.92
N ASP A 92 8.32 -3.83 -0.83
CA ASP A 92 7.72 -5.16 -0.87
C ASP A 92 6.35 -5.09 -1.55
N GLY A 93 6.13 -5.94 -2.55
CA GLY A 93 4.82 -6.02 -3.19
C GLY A 93 4.82 -6.84 -4.47
N ARG A 94 3.71 -6.74 -5.19
CA ARG A 94 3.62 -7.22 -6.57
C ARG A 94 3.91 -6.04 -7.48
N HIS A 95 4.86 -6.21 -8.38
CA HIS A 95 5.25 -5.18 -9.34
C HIS A 95 4.61 -5.50 -10.70
N LEU A 96 3.99 -4.48 -11.30
CA LEU A 96 3.63 -4.48 -12.70
C LEU A 96 4.67 -3.63 -13.42
N GLY A 97 5.44 -4.26 -14.29
CA GLY A 97 6.51 -3.62 -15.04
C GLY A 97 6.29 -3.76 -16.55
N PHE A 98 6.91 -2.84 -17.28
CA PHE A 98 6.89 -2.79 -18.73
C PHE A 98 8.33 -2.83 -19.24
N PRO A 99 8.69 -3.78 -20.15
CA PRO A 99 10.06 -3.87 -20.65
C PRO A 99 10.47 -2.66 -21.47
N ASN A 100 9.56 -2.15 -22.30
CA ASN A 100 9.74 -0.94 -23.09
C ASN A 100 8.47 -0.10 -23.01
N LEU A 101 8.59 1.08 -22.40
CA LEU A 101 7.45 1.97 -22.22
C LEU A 101 7.05 2.67 -23.52
N SER A 102 7.99 2.83 -24.47
CA SER A 102 7.74 3.45 -25.77
C SER A 102 6.86 2.60 -26.70
N GLU A 103 6.70 1.31 -26.40
CA GLU A 103 5.85 0.38 -27.15
C GLU A 103 4.41 0.33 -26.60
N ILE A 104 4.09 1.17 -25.62
CA ILE A 104 2.82 1.13 -24.89
C ILE A 104 2.11 2.46 -25.02
N ASP A 105 0.92 2.43 -25.62
CA ASP A 105 0.12 3.64 -25.85
C ASP A 105 -0.48 4.22 -24.56
N ALA A 106 -0.75 3.37 -23.56
CA ALA A 106 -1.34 3.79 -22.28
C ALA A 106 -1.10 2.78 -21.16
N VAL A 107 -0.99 3.29 -19.93
CA VAL A 107 -0.96 2.46 -18.72
C VAL A 107 -2.38 2.34 -18.16
N PHE A 108 -2.81 1.11 -17.89
CA PHE A 108 -4.13 0.81 -17.32
C PHE A 108 -4.03 0.47 -15.84
N VAL A 109 -4.60 1.30 -14.97
CA VAL A 109 -4.69 1.03 -13.53
C VAL A 109 -6.10 1.29 -13.05
N LYS A 110 -6.69 0.30 -12.36
CA LYS A 110 -8.00 0.42 -11.68
C LYS A 110 -9.12 0.97 -12.59
N GLY A 111 -9.16 0.50 -13.84
CA GLY A 111 -10.18 0.90 -14.83
C GLY A 111 -10.00 2.31 -15.40
N GLN A 112 -8.82 2.91 -15.20
CA GLN A 112 -8.44 4.19 -15.79
C GLN A 112 -7.23 3.98 -16.69
N HIS A 113 -7.24 4.66 -17.83
CA HIS A 113 -6.09 4.83 -18.71
C HIS A 113 -5.40 6.16 -18.40
N PHE A 114 -4.06 6.16 -18.43
CA PHE A 114 -3.29 7.39 -18.42
C PHE A 114 -2.08 7.25 -19.34
N ASP A 115 -1.76 8.35 -20.01
CA ASP A 115 -0.50 8.54 -20.72
C ASP A 115 0.57 9.11 -19.77
N LEU A 116 1.83 9.14 -20.23
CA LEU A 116 2.93 9.64 -19.41
C LEU A 116 2.84 11.13 -19.07
N PRO A 117 2.44 12.03 -20.01
CA PRO A 117 2.27 13.44 -19.67
C PRO A 117 1.22 13.66 -18.57
N ALA A 118 0.09 12.95 -18.60
CA ALA A 118 -0.93 13.06 -17.56
C ALA A 118 -0.46 12.48 -16.22
N LEU A 119 0.33 11.40 -16.25
CA LEU A 119 0.91 10.81 -15.04
C LEU A 119 1.92 11.73 -14.36
N LEU A 120 2.83 12.32 -15.16
CA LEU A 120 3.92 13.16 -14.68
C LEU A 120 3.50 14.62 -14.48
N GLY A 121 2.39 15.04 -15.08
CA GLY A 121 1.96 16.44 -15.13
C GLY A 121 2.90 17.34 -15.95
N SER A 122 3.74 16.75 -16.82
CA SER A 122 4.72 17.45 -17.65
C SER A 122 4.96 16.70 -18.95
N THR A 123 4.82 17.39 -20.07
CA THR A 123 5.15 16.85 -21.41
C THR A 123 6.66 16.80 -21.65
N GLU A 124 7.46 17.59 -20.93
CA GLU A 124 8.92 17.60 -21.09
C GLU A 124 9.59 16.39 -20.43
N LEU A 125 9.02 15.92 -19.31
CA LEU A 125 9.52 14.75 -18.59
C LEU A 125 9.01 13.41 -19.15
N ALA A 126 7.96 13.47 -19.98
CA ALA A 126 7.27 12.32 -20.57
C ALA A 126 7.89 11.93 -21.92
#